data_AF-A0A838DHY0-F1
#
_entry.id   AF-A0A838DHY0-F1
#
_cell.length_a   1.000
_cell.length_b   1.000
_cell.length_c   1.000
_cell.angle_alpha   90.00
_cell.angle_beta   90.00
_cell.angle_gamma   90.00
#
_symmetry.space_group_name_H-M   'P 1'
#
loop_
_entity.id
_entity.type
_entity.pdbx_description
1 polymer ?
#
loop_
_entity_poly.entity_id
_entity_poly.type
_entity_poly.pdbx_seq_one_letter_code
_entity_poly.pdbx_strand_id
1 'polypeptide(L)'
;ELDRALETDARIIGINNRNLSTFEVDLSVTEELSEQVPSGIVLVSESGIKSAGDVARVKACGVNAVLIGEALMRAQADGVEALLPRNGT
;
A
#
# COMPACT_ATOMS: atom_id res chain seq x y z
N GLU A 1 0.18 -6.18 15.57
CA GLU A 1 1.24 -6.74 14.69
C GLU A 1 2.38 -5.76 14.46
N LEU A 2 2.08 -4.46 14.35
CA LEU A 2 3.08 -3.42 14.12
C LEU A 2 4.25 -3.45 15.12
N ASP A 3 3.99 -3.50 16.43
CA ASP A 3 5.07 -3.54 17.45
C ASP A 3 6.09 -4.66 17.19
N ARG A 4 5.58 -5.86 16.89
CA ARG A 4 6.42 -7.02 16.55
C ARG A 4 7.22 -6.80 15.28
N ALA A 5 6.70 -6.06 14.31
CA ALA A 5 7.43 -5.73 13.09
C ALA A 5 8.53 -4.69 13.36
N LEU A 6 8.26 -3.70 14.23
CA LEU A 6 9.22 -2.67 14.64
C LEU A 6 10.37 -3.22 15.50
N GLU A 7 10.17 -4.35 16.17
CA GLU A 7 11.22 -5.08 16.90
C GLU A 7 12.18 -5.86 15.98
N THR A 8 11.93 -5.89 14.66
CA THR A 8 12.81 -6.56 13.68
C THR A 8 13.69 -5.58 12.92
N ASP A 9 14.68 -6.10 12.19
CA ASP A 9 15.51 -5.31 11.26
C ASP A 9 14.80 -5.02 9.90
N ALA A 10 13.46 -5.12 9.85
CA ALA A 10 12.70 -4.88 8.63
C ALA A 10 12.92 -3.46 8.09
N ARG A 11 13.36 -3.38 6.84
CA ARG A 11 13.55 -2.11 6.12
C ARG A 11 12.29 -1.66 5.38
N ILE A 12 11.33 -2.57 5.21
CA ILE A 12 10.05 -2.35 4.55
C ILE A 12 8.95 -2.95 5.43
N ILE A 13 7.91 -2.18 5.70
CA ILE A 13 6.71 -2.64 6.43
C ILE A 13 5.48 -2.36 5.57
N GLY A 14 4.62 -3.36 5.44
CA GLY A 14 3.31 -3.24 4.78
C GLY A 14 2.19 -3.09 5.80
N ILE A 15 1.33 -2.08 5.64
CA ILE A 15 0.04 -1.98 6.32
C ILE A 15 -1.03 -2.55 5.39
N ASN A 16 -1.60 -3.69 5.75
CA ASN A 16 -2.69 -4.30 5.01
C ASN A 16 -4.03 -3.79 5.53
N ASN A 17 -4.73 -3.01 4.71
CA ASN A 17 -6.04 -2.46 5.04
C ASN A 17 -7.15 -3.52 5.07
N ARG A 18 -6.86 -4.78 4.71
CA ARG A 18 -7.80 -5.89 4.78
C ARG A 18 -7.63 -6.66 6.09
N ASN A 19 -8.72 -6.76 6.87
CA ASN A 19 -8.79 -7.71 7.96
C ASN A 19 -8.86 -9.14 7.38
N LEU A 20 -7.89 -10.00 7.72
CA LEU A 20 -7.79 -11.35 7.15
C LEU A 20 -8.85 -12.34 7.68
N SER A 21 -9.51 -12.02 8.79
CA SER A 21 -10.56 -12.85 9.39
C SER A 21 -11.95 -12.49 8.85
N THR A 22 -12.23 -11.18 8.65
CA THR A 22 -13.55 -10.70 8.19
C THR A 22 -13.59 -10.34 6.71
N PHE A 23 -12.42 -10.21 6.07
CA PHE A 23 -12.22 -9.71 4.71
C PHE A 23 -12.67 -8.26 4.47
N GLU A 24 -13.07 -7.54 5.52
CA GLU A 24 -13.38 -6.12 5.46
C GLU A 24 -12.14 -5.31 5.13
N VAL A 25 -12.32 -4.23 4.38
CA VAL A 25 -11.25 -3.36 3.91
C VAL A 25 -11.51 -1.94 4.37
N ASP A 26 -10.56 -1.35 5.08
CA ASP A 26 -10.65 0.02 5.58
C ASP A 26 -9.30 0.74 5.49
N LEU A 27 -9.26 1.85 4.75
CA LEU A 27 -8.05 2.67 4.60
C LEU A 27 -7.70 3.44 5.89
N SER A 28 -8.62 3.56 6.85
CA SER A 28 -8.34 4.14 8.17
C SER A 28 -7.22 3.40 8.91
N VAL A 29 -7.06 2.11 8.65
CA VAL A 29 -5.97 1.29 9.22
C VAL A 29 -4.60 1.86 8.85
N THR A 30 -4.42 2.30 7.59
CA THR A 30 -3.19 3.00 7.18
C THR A 30 -3.05 4.34 7.89
N GLU A 31 -4.13 5.10 7.99
CA GLU A 31 -4.12 6.41 8.67
C GLU A 31 -3.63 6.28 10.11
N GLU A 32 -4.20 5.34 10.87
CA GLU A 32 -3.89 5.10 12.29
C GLU A 32 -2.49 4.51 12.53
N LEU A 33 -2.07 3.54 11.71
CA LEU A 33 -0.82 2.82 11.96
C LEU A 33 0.40 3.57 11.42
N SER A 34 0.24 4.39 10.39
CA SER A 34 1.34 5.13 9.77
C SER A 34 2.05 6.07 10.75
N GLU A 35 1.31 6.70 11.68
CA GLU A 35 1.85 7.63 12.69
C GLU A 35 2.81 6.97 13.68
N GLN A 36 2.75 5.64 13.81
CA GLN A 36 3.56 4.85 14.72
C GLN A 36 4.84 4.31 14.05
N VAL A 37 4.97 4.44 12.72
CA VAL A 37 6.14 3.93 11.99
C VAL A 37 7.26 4.97 12.01
N PRO A 38 8.44 4.64 12.55
CA PRO A 38 9.56 5.58 12.59
C PRO A 38 10.09 5.88 11.18
N SER A 39 10.65 7.08 11.03
CA SER A 39 11.33 7.48 9.80
C SER A 39 12.47 6.52 9.43
N GLY A 40 12.65 6.24 8.14
CA GLY A 40 13.73 5.39 7.64
C GLY A 40 13.32 3.95 7.30
N ILE A 41 12.09 3.56 7.66
CA ILE A 41 11.41 2.37 7.16
C ILE A 41 10.60 2.75 5.92
N VAL A 42 10.67 1.94 4.87
CA VAL A 42 9.79 2.09 3.71
C VAL A 42 8.41 1.55 4.08
N LEU A 43 7.43 2.43 4.12
CA LEU A 43 6.05 2.08 4.46
C LEU A 43 5.22 1.87 3.19
N VAL A 44 4.52 0.73 3.11
CA VAL A 44 3.67 0.36 1.98
C VAL A 44 2.23 0.22 2.45
N SER A 45 1.27 0.88 1.79
CA SER A 45 -0.16 0.64 2.04
C SER A 45 -0.71 -0.39 1.04
N GLU A 46 -1.44 -1.38 1.53
CA GLU A 46 -1.94 -2.51 0.73
C GLU A 46 -3.45 -2.70 0.90
N SER A 47 -4.10 -3.25 -0.12
CA SER A 47 -5.56 -3.47 -0.18
C SER A 47 -6.40 -2.18 -0.18
N GLY A 48 -7.56 -2.22 -0.84
CA GLY A 48 -8.54 -1.12 -0.80
C GLY A 48 -8.27 0.08 -1.70
N ILE A 49 -7.07 0.18 -2.27
CA ILE A 49 -6.67 1.28 -3.16
C ILE A 49 -7.19 0.99 -4.58
N LYS A 50 -8.17 1.76 -5.05
CA LYS A 50 -8.86 1.53 -6.34
C LYS A 50 -8.80 2.75 -7.26
N SER A 51 -8.46 3.90 -6.73
CA SER A 51 -8.48 5.17 -7.45
C SER A 51 -7.27 6.03 -7.09
N ALA A 52 -7.01 7.06 -7.91
CA ALA A 52 -6.01 8.07 -7.61
C ALA A 52 -6.35 8.84 -6.31
N GLY A 53 -7.63 8.96 -5.96
CA GLY A 53 -8.06 9.55 -4.69
C GLY A 53 -7.62 8.73 -3.48
N ASP A 54 -7.74 7.40 -3.57
CA ASP A 54 -7.26 6.50 -2.51
C ASP A 54 -5.74 6.60 -2.35
N VAL A 55 -5.01 6.66 -3.47
CA VAL A 55 -3.54 6.88 -3.47
C VAL A 55 -3.20 8.21 -2.80
N ALA A 56 -3.90 9.29 -3.13
CA ALA A 56 -3.67 10.60 -2.52
C ALA A 56 -3.96 10.57 -1.01
N ARG A 57 -5.03 9.87 -0.59
CA ARG A 57 -5.40 9.69 0.81
C ARG A 57 -4.26 9.03 1.60
N VAL A 58 -3.81 7.83 1.19
CA VAL A 58 -2.75 7.12 1.92
C VAL A 58 -1.39 7.80 1.79
N LYS A 59 -1.12 8.49 0.69
CA LYS A 59 0.10 9.30 0.52
C LYS A 59 0.18 10.44 1.53
N ALA A 60 -0.96 11.05 1.89
CA ALA A 60 -1.01 12.09 2.91
C ALA A 60 -0.59 11.57 4.30
N CYS A 61 -0.69 10.26 4.53
CA CYS A 61 -0.23 9.58 5.75
C CYS A 61 1.28 9.28 5.76
N GLY A 62 2.03 9.71 4.73
CA GLY A 62 3.48 9.51 4.67
C GLY A 62 3.93 8.14 4.16
N VAL A 63 3.04 7.33 3.59
CA VAL A 63 3.44 6.06 2.96
C VAL A 63 4.32 6.31 1.74
N ASN A 64 5.32 5.44 1.54
CA ASN A 64 6.28 5.56 0.45
C ASN A 64 5.79 4.89 -0.83
N ALA A 65 4.98 3.84 -0.71
CA ALA A 65 4.46 3.09 -1.84
C ALA A 65 3.06 2.52 -1.55
N VAL A 66 2.42 2.05 -2.63
CA VAL A 66 1.15 1.33 -2.58
C VAL A 66 1.28 0.00 -3.32
N LEU A 67 0.69 -1.06 -2.77
CA LEU A 67 0.59 -2.36 -3.44
C LEU A 67 -0.83 -2.55 -3.96
N ILE A 68 -0.98 -2.60 -5.28
CA ILE A 68 -2.27 -2.69 -5.96
C ILE A 68 -2.29 -3.93 -6.84
N GLY A 69 -3.12 -4.91 -6.50
CA GLY A 69 -3.32 -6.12 -7.29
C GLY A 69 -4.61 -6.06 -8.11
N GLU A 70 -5.75 -6.30 -7.45
CA GLU A 70 -7.05 -6.47 -8.10
C GLU A 70 -7.46 -5.31 -9.03
N ALA A 71 -7.26 -4.06 -8.59
CA ALA A 71 -7.65 -2.90 -9.40
C ALA A 71 -6.84 -2.81 -10.70
N LEU A 72 -5.55 -3.16 -10.68
CA LEU A 72 -4.72 -3.24 -11.89
C LEU A 72 -5.13 -4.43 -12.76
N MET A 73 -5.42 -5.59 -12.18
CA MET A 73 -5.87 -6.77 -12.94
C MET A 73 -7.21 -6.55 -13.66
N ARG A 74 -8.08 -5.67 -13.15
CA ARG A 74 -9.36 -5.32 -13.77
C ARG A 74 -9.26 -4.15 -14.75
N ALA A 75 -8.14 -3.42 -14.76
CA ALA A 75 -7.96 -2.32 -15.69
C ALA A 75 -7.85 -2.85 -17.13
N GLN A 76 -8.25 -2.03 -18.10
CA GLN A 76 -7.99 -2.34 -19.51
C GLN A 76 -6.47 -2.45 -19.75
N ALA A 77 -6.07 -3.31 -20.68
CA ALA A 77 -4.66 -3.67 -20.91
C ALA A 77 -3.74 -2.44 -21.01
N ASP A 78 -4.21 -1.39 -21.69
CA ASP A 78 -3.50 -0.13 -21.94
C ASP A 78 -3.05 0.57 -20.64
N GLY A 79 -3.83 0.45 -19.56
CA GLY A 79 -3.53 1.10 -18.28
C GLY A 79 -2.43 0.39 -17.48
N VAL A 80 -2.33 -0.94 -17.58
CA VAL A 80 -1.28 -1.73 -16.93
C VAL A 80 0.00 -1.72 -17.76
N GLU A 81 -0.12 -1.76 -19.09
CA GLU A 81 1.01 -1.71 -20.01
C GLU A 81 1.80 -0.39 -19.88
N ALA A 82 1.13 0.72 -19.57
CA ALA A 82 1.79 1.99 -19.26
C ALA A 82 2.66 1.97 -17.99
N LEU A 83 2.42 1.04 -17.06
CA LEU A 83 3.17 0.87 -15.81
C LEU A 83 4.33 -0.14 -15.95
N LEU A 84 4.31 -0.98 -16.98
CA LEU A 84 5.39 -1.90 -17.23
C LEU A 84 6.58 -1.16 -17.85
N PRO A 85 7.82 -1.47 -17.44
CA PRO A 85 9.00 -0.92 -18.11
C PRO A 85 8.91 -1.26 -19.59
N ARG A 86 8.90 -0.23 -20.44
CA ARG A 86 8.98 -0.40 -21.89
C ARG A 86 10.37 -0.94 -22.21
N ASN A 87 10.49 -2.25 -22.36
CA ASN A 87 11.69 -2.85 -22.92
C ASN A 87 11.74 -2.46 -24.40
N GLY A 88 12.55 -1.47 -24.73
CA GLY A 88 12.72 -0.99 -26.11
C GLY A 88 13.94 -0.08 -26.27
N THR A 89 15.03 -0.70 -26.77
CA THR A 89 16.34 -0.20 -27.22
C THR A 89 17.25 0.51 -26.23
#